data_AF-A0A151YW85-F1
#
_entry.id   AF-A0A151YW85-F1
#
_cell.length_a   1.000
_cell.length_b   1.000
_cell.length_c   1.000
_cell.angle_alpha   90.00
_cell.angle_beta   90.00
_cell.angle_gamma   90.00
#
_symmetry.space_group_name_H-M   'P 1'
#
loop_
_entity.id
_entity.type
_entity.pdbx_description
1 polymer ?
#
loop_
_entity_poly.entity_id
_entity_poly.type
_entity_poly.pdbx_seq_one_letter_code
_entity_poly.pdbx_strand_id
1 'polypeptide(L)'
;MGAVTLPYMDFNNQQSIKNLLIEQQGRLASTIHLEKSGSVAVSEPVLILNDERHVQRTKNPSACHRILRMHGVPVHSHHHLVLREYMVAVFQTNVLAVYCSRQQGAWLAEQKRNWKNSFRRVSLQDPSREVRKIKEWAVRALYALGLDYGLVRLAVGPNRKYFVRQVVCDPKLNKEMKQSFVKAVQQYVKECVNLPAIPWNQVVLGADPEFIMEGRSGGLLMASRYFPVKGRVGCDAIWMNQNRSLKPLVEIRPEPTPDPRALAINIFKGLLYAAKKTGRAPAKWLAGALPHHAFPLGGHIHFSGVQPNFKLLRALDNYLALFLAIVEDPQGIGRRPKYGFLGDFRYQDHGGFEYRTLPSWLISPTLTKGVFVVAKLIAIHYRYFNYYPLDEEDVQEAYYQGDKEVLAKWLPVLWSELKKCPYYGRHKEYLDKFYKYLTSGSTWNESQDIRKVWKLPPYQKKK
;
A
#
# COMPACT_ATOMS: atom_id res chain seq x y z
N MET A 1 -18.82 -9.25 21.01
CA MET A 1 -19.38 -9.95 19.84
C MET A 1 -18.32 -10.76 19.16
N GLY A 2 -18.58 -12.05 18.94
CA GLY A 2 -17.69 -12.92 18.18
C GLY A 2 -17.88 -12.77 16.66
N ALA A 3 -17.57 -13.84 15.94
CA ALA A 3 -17.83 -13.94 14.52
C ALA A 3 -19.34 -14.05 14.23
N VAL A 4 -19.76 -13.48 13.10
CA VAL A 4 -21.13 -13.61 12.58
C VAL A 4 -21.12 -13.96 11.10
N THR A 5 -22.18 -14.61 10.64
CA THR A 5 -22.39 -14.89 9.22
C THR A 5 -23.50 -13.97 8.70
N LEU A 6 -23.23 -13.28 7.59
CA LEU A 6 -24.20 -12.47 6.87
C LEU A 6 -24.70 -13.26 5.66
N PRO A 7 -25.98 -13.66 5.64
CA PRO A 7 -26.55 -14.40 4.52
C PRO A 7 -26.61 -13.57 3.24
N TYR A 8 -26.46 -14.23 2.09
CA TYR A 8 -26.51 -13.57 0.78
C TYR A 8 -27.83 -12.78 0.58
N MET A 9 -28.95 -13.32 1.06
CA MET A 9 -30.28 -12.71 0.94
C MET A 9 -30.38 -11.36 1.67
N ASP A 10 -29.54 -11.14 2.69
CA ASP A 10 -29.55 -9.93 3.51
C ASP A 10 -28.62 -8.83 2.99
N PHE A 11 -27.84 -9.10 1.94
CA PHE A 11 -26.83 -8.17 1.40
C PHE A 11 -27.39 -6.80 0.98
N ASN A 12 -28.68 -6.72 0.66
CA ASN A 12 -29.34 -5.47 0.27
C ASN A 12 -30.23 -4.87 1.38
N ASN A 13 -30.44 -5.58 2.49
CA ASN A 13 -31.30 -5.15 3.57
C ASN A 13 -30.48 -4.53 4.71
N GLN A 14 -30.41 -3.21 4.76
CA GLN A 14 -29.66 -2.48 5.79
C GLN A 14 -30.11 -2.82 7.22
N GLN A 15 -31.38 -3.13 7.43
CA GLN A 15 -31.89 -3.47 8.75
C GLN A 15 -31.47 -4.88 9.16
N SER A 16 -31.50 -5.85 8.23
CA SER A 16 -30.94 -7.20 8.46
C SER A 16 -29.45 -7.14 8.77
N ILE A 17 -28.67 -6.46 7.92
CA ILE A 17 -27.23 -6.25 8.12
C ILE A 17 -26.98 -5.65 9.50
N LYS A 18 -27.71 -4.59 9.86
CA LYS A 18 -27.57 -3.95 11.17
C LYS A 18 -27.85 -4.92 12.32
N ASN A 19 -28.92 -5.72 12.23
CA ASN A 19 -29.32 -6.65 13.28
C ASN A 19 -28.30 -7.79 13.47
N LEU A 20 -27.69 -8.26 12.38
CA LEU A 20 -26.68 -9.32 12.40
C LEU A 20 -25.30 -8.82 12.81
N LEU A 21 -24.89 -7.65 12.32
CA LEU A 21 -23.55 -7.11 12.58
C LEU A 21 -23.42 -6.44 13.95
N ILE A 22 -24.52 -5.99 14.55
CA ILE A 22 -24.50 -5.17 15.75
C ILE A 22 -25.41 -5.82 16.82
N GLU A 23 -24.78 -6.35 17.86
CA GLU A 23 -25.44 -6.89 19.05
C GLU A 23 -26.40 -5.87 19.69
N GLN A 24 -27.36 -6.35 20.50
CA GLN A 24 -28.31 -5.49 21.23
C GLN A 24 -27.61 -4.39 22.06
N GLN A 25 -26.44 -4.69 22.63
CA GLN A 25 -25.62 -3.74 23.40
C GLN A 25 -24.89 -2.70 22.53
N GLY A 26 -25.00 -2.80 21.20
CA GLY A 26 -24.43 -1.89 20.22
C GLY A 26 -22.97 -2.15 19.87
N ARG A 27 -22.43 -3.34 20.13
CA ARG A 27 -21.07 -3.73 19.71
C ARG A 27 -21.11 -4.28 18.29
N LEU A 28 -20.11 -3.91 17.49
CA LEU A 28 -19.89 -4.50 16.18
C LEU A 28 -19.31 -5.92 16.33
N ALA A 29 -19.67 -6.83 15.42
CA ALA A 29 -19.02 -8.13 15.29
C ALA A 29 -17.50 -7.97 15.11
N SER A 30 -16.71 -8.88 15.69
CA SER A 30 -15.26 -8.85 15.52
C SER A 30 -14.83 -9.40 14.17
N THR A 31 -15.62 -10.32 13.61
CA THR A 31 -15.42 -11.02 12.34
C THR A 31 -16.75 -11.15 11.62
N ILE A 32 -16.75 -10.97 10.30
CA ILE A 32 -17.93 -11.12 9.44
C ILE A 32 -17.60 -12.11 8.34
N HIS A 33 -18.33 -13.23 8.30
CA HIS A 33 -18.37 -14.18 7.20
C HIS A 33 -19.48 -13.78 6.25
N LEU A 34 -19.17 -13.64 4.96
CA LEU A 34 -20.13 -13.34 3.92
C LEU A 34 -20.49 -14.64 3.21
N GLU A 35 -21.78 -14.99 3.18
CA GLU A 35 -22.19 -16.16 2.40
C GLU A 35 -21.97 -15.94 0.91
N LYS A 36 -21.46 -16.98 0.25
CA LYS A 36 -21.18 -16.94 -1.18
C LYS A 36 -22.48 -16.95 -1.98
N SER A 37 -22.62 -16.01 -2.92
CA SER A 37 -23.61 -16.12 -3.98
C SER A 37 -23.16 -17.13 -5.03
N GLY A 38 -24.04 -18.03 -5.48
CA GLY A 38 -23.70 -19.06 -6.47
C GLY A 38 -23.26 -18.53 -7.85
N SER A 39 -23.47 -17.24 -8.14
CA SER A 39 -23.26 -16.65 -9.48
C SER A 39 -21.87 -16.04 -9.71
N VAL A 40 -21.11 -15.70 -8.67
CA VAL A 40 -19.79 -15.06 -8.80
C VAL A 40 -18.73 -15.88 -8.08
N ALA A 41 -17.71 -16.29 -8.83
CA ALA A 41 -16.53 -16.90 -8.24
C ALA A 41 -15.75 -15.82 -7.46
N VAL A 42 -15.69 -15.94 -6.14
CA VAL A 42 -14.79 -15.18 -5.28
C VAL A 42 -14.09 -16.14 -4.34
N SER A 43 -12.87 -15.81 -3.97
CA SER A 43 -12.06 -16.55 -3.01
C SER A 43 -12.54 -16.35 -1.57
N GLU A 44 -12.23 -17.30 -0.71
CA GLU A 44 -12.57 -17.23 0.72
C GLU A 44 -12.00 -15.97 1.41
N PRO A 45 -10.76 -15.51 1.16
CA PRO A 45 -10.24 -14.28 1.76
C PRO A 45 -11.04 -13.01 1.44
N VAL A 46 -11.84 -12.99 0.37
CA VAL A 46 -12.78 -11.87 0.07
C VAL A 46 -14.07 -11.99 0.88
N LEU A 47 -14.48 -13.22 1.21
CA LEU A 47 -15.72 -13.49 1.95
C LEU A 47 -15.55 -13.33 3.47
N ILE A 48 -14.31 -13.29 3.97
CA ILE A 48 -14.01 -13.10 5.39
C ILE A 48 -13.52 -11.67 5.63
N LEU A 49 -14.20 -10.93 6.49
CA LEU A 49 -13.77 -9.62 6.99
C LEU A 49 -13.34 -9.73 8.44
N ASN A 50 -12.09 -9.33 8.74
CA ASN A 50 -11.42 -9.55 10.02
C ASN A 50 -11.31 -11.04 10.36
N ASP A 51 -10.46 -11.78 9.63
CA ASP A 51 -10.13 -13.18 9.94
C ASP A 51 -9.85 -13.37 11.45
N GLU A 52 -10.44 -14.40 12.04
CA GLU A 52 -10.36 -14.67 13.47
C GLU A 52 -8.91 -14.75 13.96
N ARG A 53 -7.98 -15.28 13.17
CA ARG A 53 -6.55 -15.35 13.52
C ARG A 53 -5.99 -13.96 13.78
N HIS A 54 -6.33 -12.99 12.93
CA HIS A 54 -5.91 -11.59 13.09
C HIS A 54 -6.58 -10.93 14.29
N VAL A 55 -7.87 -11.19 14.51
CA VAL A 55 -8.59 -10.71 15.70
C VAL A 55 -7.97 -11.24 16.98
N GLN A 56 -7.66 -12.55 17.07
CA GLN A 56 -7.03 -13.14 18.24
C GLN A 56 -5.65 -12.53 18.50
N ARG A 57 -4.88 -12.26 17.44
CA ARG A 57 -3.56 -11.60 17.54
C ARG A 57 -3.65 -10.24 18.23
N THR A 58 -4.72 -9.47 17.98
CA THR A 58 -4.91 -8.16 18.64
C THR A 58 -5.23 -8.23 20.12
N LYS A 59 -5.64 -9.40 20.64
CA LYS A 59 -5.91 -9.57 22.08
C LYS A 59 -4.65 -9.62 22.93
N ASN A 60 -3.49 -9.87 22.31
CA ASN A 60 -2.18 -9.79 22.95
C ASN A 60 -1.55 -8.42 22.68
N PRO A 61 -1.48 -7.50 23.67
CA PRO A 61 -0.95 -6.15 23.45
C PRO A 61 0.51 -6.13 23.01
N SER A 62 1.33 -7.08 23.48
CA SER A 62 2.74 -7.16 23.13
C SER A 62 2.92 -7.57 21.67
N ALA A 63 2.18 -8.57 21.19
CA ALA A 63 2.20 -8.98 19.78
C ALA A 63 1.68 -7.87 18.87
N CYS A 64 0.57 -7.22 19.26
CA CYS A 64 0.00 -6.08 18.53
C CYS A 64 1.03 -4.94 18.40
N HIS A 65 1.67 -4.53 19.50
CA HIS A 65 2.69 -3.48 19.47
C HIS A 65 3.92 -3.84 18.65
N ARG A 66 4.34 -5.11 18.65
CA ARG A 66 5.47 -5.59 17.85
C ARG A 66 5.19 -5.44 16.36
N ILE A 67 4.03 -5.92 15.89
CA ILE A 67 3.61 -5.80 14.48
C ILE A 67 3.47 -4.34 14.09
N LEU A 68 2.79 -3.52 14.90
CA LEU A 68 2.65 -2.09 14.61
C LEU A 68 4.02 -1.41 14.46
N ARG A 69 4.98 -1.67 15.35
CA ARG A 69 6.34 -1.11 15.26
C ARG A 69 7.10 -1.60 14.04
N MET A 70 6.99 -2.89 13.69
CA MET A 70 7.59 -3.48 12.49
C MET A 70 7.10 -2.75 11.23
N HIS A 71 5.79 -2.48 11.17
CA HIS A 71 5.17 -1.65 10.14
C HIS A 71 5.37 -0.15 10.37
N GLY A 72 6.32 0.31 11.17
CA GLY A 72 6.63 1.73 11.38
C GLY A 72 5.50 2.57 12.01
N VAL A 73 4.46 1.95 12.56
CA VAL A 73 3.36 2.61 13.27
C VAL A 73 3.81 2.92 14.70
N PRO A 74 3.88 4.20 15.10
CA PRO A 74 4.26 4.54 16.46
C PRO A 74 3.19 4.07 17.45
N VAL A 75 3.61 3.36 18.49
CA VAL A 75 2.75 2.91 19.58
C VAL A 75 3.03 3.70 20.85
N HIS A 76 2.00 3.90 21.66
CA HIS A 76 2.11 4.67 22.89
C HIS A 76 2.92 3.90 23.93
N SER A 77 3.82 4.60 24.64
CA SER A 77 4.49 4.09 25.85
C SER A 77 4.02 4.93 27.05
N HIS A 78 4.06 4.35 28.25
CA HIS A 78 3.62 5.02 29.50
C HIS A 78 4.28 6.38 29.76
N HIS A 79 5.43 6.66 29.13
CA HIS A 79 6.19 7.90 29.29
C HIS A 79 5.75 9.03 28.34
N HIS A 80 4.81 8.80 27.42
CA HIS A 80 4.42 9.84 26.45
C HIS A 80 3.30 10.73 27.01
N LEU A 81 3.55 12.04 27.10
CA LEU A 81 2.48 13.00 27.40
C LEU A 81 1.42 13.00 26.29
N VAL A 82 0.14 12.94 26.67
CA VAL A 82 -1.01 12.97 25.75
C VAL A 82 -1.72 14.32 25.86
N LEU A 83 -1.78 15.05 24.74
CA LEU A 83 -2.49 16.33 24.64
C LEU A 83 -3.93 16.16 24.15
N ARG A 84 -4.14 15.24 23.21
CA ARG A 84 -5.44 14.93 22.62
C ARG A 84 -5.56 13.45 22.30
N GLU A 85 -6.79 12.96 22.35
CA GLU A 85 -7.14 11.61 21.91
C GLU A 85 -8.08 11.64 20.73
N TYR A 86 -7.90 10.66 19.84
CA TYR A 86 -8.71 10.43 18.67
C TYR A 86 -9.29 9.03 18.68
N MET A 87 -10.55 8.91 18.28
CA MET A 87 -11.19 7.64 17.93
C MET A 87 -11.52 7.67 16.44
N VAL A 88 -10.96 6.72 15.69
CA VAL A 88 -11.10 6.66 14.24
C VAL A 88 -11.74 5.34 13.85
N ALA A 89 -12.96 5.40 13.32
CA ALA A 89 -13.64 4.23 12.77
C ALA A 89 -13.21 4.05 11.31
N VAL A 90 -12.72 2.88 10.97
CA VAL A 90 -12.14 2.57 9.66
C VAL A 90 -12.76 1.28 9.13
N PHE A 91 -13.04 1.27 7.83
CA PHE A 91 -13.44 0.08 7.08
C PHE A 91 -12.68 0.08 5.76
N GLN A 92 -11.85 -0.95 5.55
CA GLN A 92 -10.87 -1.02 4.48
C GLN A 92 -10.02 0.27 4.48
N THR A 93 -9.85 0.88 3.33
CA THR A 93 -9.12 2.14 3.13
C THR A 93 -9.90 3.38 3.56
N ASN A 94 -11.19 3.24 3.92
CA ASN A 94 -12.09 4.36 4.20
C ASN A 94 -12.20 4.67 5.69
N VAL A 95 -12.03 5.95 6.02
CA VAL A 95 -12.29 6.48 7.36
C VAL A 95 -13.76 6.86 7.46
N LEU A 96 -14.52 6.12 8.25
CA LEU A 96 -15.97 6.29 8.41
C LEU A 96 -16.33 7.43 9.37
N ALA A 97 -15.56 7.57 10.46
CA ALA A 97 -15.79 8.63 11.44
C ALA A 97 -14.53 8.96 12.25
N VAL A 98 -14.41 10.21 12.67
CA VAL A 98 -13.31 10.71 13.50
C VAL A 98 -13.89 11.51 14.66
N TYR A 99 -13.52 11.15 15.88
CA TYR A 99 -13.86 11.88 17.09
C TYR A 99 -12.59 12.29 17.82
N CYS A 100 -12.58 13.50 18.41
CA CYS A 100 -11.44 14.06 19.14
C CYS A 100 -11.88 14.47 20.55
N SER A 101 -11.02 14.29 21.55
CA SER A 101 -11.30 14.69 22.94
C SER A 101 -11.53 16.22 23.04
N ARG A 102 -12.49 16.66 23.86
CA ARG A 102 -12.90 18.08 23.98
C ARG A 102 -11.95 18.95 24.83
N GLN A 103 -11.12 18.38 25.69
CA GLN A 103 -10.21 19.14 26.57
C GLN A 103 -8.73 18.97 26.18
N GLN A 104 -8.00 20.08 26.26
CA GLN A 104 -6.55 20.14 26.44
C GLN A 104 -6.26 20.10 27.94
N GLY A 105 -5.51 19.10 28.41
CA GLY A 105 -4.74 19.20 29.65
C GLY A 105 -5.25 18.47 30.90
N ALA A 106 -4.24 18.01 31.65
CA ALA A 106 -4.21 17.59 33.05
C ALA A 106 -4.88 16.25 33.44
N TRP A 107 -4.04 15.21 33.33
CA TRP A 107 -3.83 14.14 34.30
C TRP A 107 -4.19 14.53 35.75
N LEU A 108 -5.45 14.37 36.14
CA LEU A 108 -5.89 14.15 37.52
C LEU A 108 -7.25 13.45 37.46
N ALA A 109 -7.40 12.38 38.24
CA ALA A 109 -8.55 11.50 38.36
C ALA A 109 -8.73 10.42 37.27
N GLU A 110 -8.19 9.24 37.58
CA GLU A 110 -8.78 7.94 37.29
C GLU A 110 -10.22 7.87 37.82
N GLN A 111 -11.16 8.54 37.18
CA GLN A 111 -12.58 8.33 37.47
C GLN A 111 -13.36 8.18 36.18
N LYS A 112 -14.14 7.08 36.14
CA LYS A 112 -15.13 6.66 35.15
C LYS A 112 -15.82 7.85 34.45
N ARG A 113 -15.22 8.40 33.39
CA ARG A 113 -15.80 9.52 32.64
C ARG A 113 -16.78 9.00 31.59
N ASN A 114 -18.03 9.44 31.70
CA ASN A 114 -19.12 9.21 30.76
C ASN A 114 -18.70 9.58 29.32
N TRP A 115 -18.67 8.59 28.42
CA TRP A 115 -18.15 8.70 27.05
C TRP A 115 -18.86 9.76 26.18
N LYS A 116 -20.14 10.04 26.43
CA LYS A 116 -20.93 10.97 25.60
C LYS A 116 -20.50 12.44 25.70
N ASN A 117 -19.83 12.86 26.79
CA ASN A 117 -19.49 14.26 27.03
C ASN A 117 -18.01 14.62 26.77
N SER A 118 -17.16 13.64 26.48
CA SER A 118 -15.71 13.84 26.37
C SER A 118 -15.17 14.00 24.95
N PHE A 119 -15.92 13.62 23.91
CA PHE A 119 -15.47 13.68 22.52
C PHE A 119 -16.36 14.59 21.65
N ARG A 120 -15.75 15.22 20.64
CA ARG A 120 -16.42 15.97 19.57
C ARG A 120 -16.19 15.30 18.22
N ARG A 121 -17.19 15.33 17.34
CA ARG A 121 -17.06 14.88 15.95
C ARG A 121 -16.14 15.84 15.20
N VAL A 122 -15.19 15.29 14.45
CA VAL A 122 -14.28 16.04 13.56
C VAL A 122 -14.70 15.79 12.12
N SER A 123 -14.74 16.82 11.26
CA SER A 123 -15.10 16.64 9.85
C SER A 123 -14.13 15.70 9.14
N LEU A 124 -14.65 14.83 8.27
CA LEU A 124 -13.80 14.00 7.39
C LEU A 124 -13.11 14.81 6.30
N GLN A 125 -13.55 16.03 6.04
CA GLN A 125 -12.94 16.95 5.07
C GLN A 125 -11.95 17.92 5.72
N ASP A 126 -11.73 17.83 7.04
CA ASP A 126 -10.76 18.68 7.75
C ASP A 126 -9.36 18.53 7.12
N PRO A 127 -8.79 19.62 6.55
CA PRO A 127 -7.52 19.57 5.82
C PRO A 127 -6.30 19.66 6.74
N SER A 128 -6.49 19.75 8.06
CA SER A 128 -5.39 19.88 9.00
C SER A 128 -4.44 18.69 8.91
N ARG A 129 -3.14 18.98 8.97
CA ARG A 129 -2.08 17.96 8.94
C ARG A 129 -2.28 16.91 10.03
N GLU A 130 -2.80 17.31 11.18
CA GLU A 130 -3.09 16.44 12.31
C GLU A 130 -4.18 15.42 11.96
N VAL A 131 -5.34 15.88 11.49
CA VAL A 131 -6.43 14.96 11.11
C VAL A 131 -6.02 14.05 9.97
N ARG A 132 -5.28 14.56 8.97
CA ARG A 132 -4.71 13.74 7.90
C ARG A 132 -3.81 12.63 8.45
N LYS A 133 -2.87 12.97 9.34
CA LYS A 133 -1.97 11.98 9.96
C LYS A 133 -2.68 10.97 10.83
N ILE A 134 -3.70 11.38 11.57
CA ILE A 134 -4.52 10.49 12.39
C ILE A 134 -5.26 9.47 11.51
N LYS A 135 -5.81 9.89 10.37
CA LYS A 135 -6.44 9.00 9.39
C LYS A 135 -5.44 8.01 8.79
N GLU A 136 -4.30 8.51 8.31
CA GLU A 136 -3.21 7.68 7.74
C GLU A 136 -2.76 6.59 8.74
N TRP A 137 -2.50 6.96 9.99
CA TRP A 137 -2.07 6.01 11.02
C TRP A 137 -3.15 5.01 11.40
N ALA A 138 -4.42 5.40 11.43
CA ALA A 138 -5.52 4.47 11.71
C ALA A 138 -5.67 3.41 10.60
N VAL A 139 -5.63 3.82 9.33
CA VAL A 139 -5.70 2.91 8.19
C VAL A 139 -4.50 1.97 8.18
N ARG A 140 -3.28 2.50 8.36
CA ARG A 140 -2.05 1.70 8.41
C ARG A 140 -2.03 0.72 9.58
N ALA A 141 -2.55 1.10 10.74
CA ALA A 141 -2.61 0.22 11.91
C ALA A 141 -3.52 -0.99 11.69
N LEU A 142 -4.70 -0.80 11.09
CA LEU A 142 -5.58 -1.92 10.75
C LEU A 142 -4.95 -2.81 9.67
N TYR A 143 -4.38 -2.20 8.63
CA TYR A 143 -3.70 -2.93 7.56
C TYR A 143 -2.58 -3.83 8.09
N ALA A 144 -1.68 -3.27 8.91
CA ALA A 144 -0.55 -3.97 9.51
C ALA A 144 -0.98 -5.20 10.34
N LEU A 145 -2.12 -5.10 11.03
CA LEU A 145 -2.65 -6.18 11.86
C LEU A 145 -3.48 -7.20 11.07
N GLY A 146 -3.59 -7.09 9.74
CA GLY A 146 -4.42 -7.98 8.92
C GLY A 146 -5.92 -7.72 9.07
N LEU A 147 -6.33 -6.62 9.69
CA LEU A 147 -7.74 -6.29 9.92
C LEU A 147 -8.33 -5.55 8.72
N ASP A 148 -9.60 -5.85 8.43
CA ASP A 148 -10.43 -5.24 7.42
C ASP A 148 -11.22 -4.05 7.94
N TYR A 149 -11.52 -4.00 9.24
CA TYR A 149 -12.24 -2.88 9.86
C TYR A 149 -12.02 -2.84 11.38
N GLY A 150 -12.35 -1.71 11.99
CA GLY A 150 -12.32 -1.56 13.44
C GLY A 150 -12.32 -0.10 13.89
N LEU A 151 -12.05 0.09 15.18
CA LEU A 151 -11.85 1.40 15.79
C LEU A 151 -10.41 1.52 16.29
N VAL A 152 -9.69 2.52 15.80
CA VAL A 152 -8.33 2.83 16.27
C VAL A 152 -8.39 4.02 17.21
N ARG A 153 -7.81 3.86 18.41
CA ARG A 153 -7.59 4.93 19.38
C ARG A 153 -6.18 5.46 19.21
N LEU A 154 -6.05 6.74 18.91
CA LEU A 154 -4.77 7.41 18.74
C LEU A 154 -4.62 8.54 19.75
N ALA A 155 -3.37 8.85 20.09
CA ALA A 155 -2.99 9.99 20.91
C ALA A 155 -2.09 10.93 20.14
N VAL A 156 -2.23 12.23 20.41
CA VAL A 156 -1.32 13.28 19.96
C VAL A 156 -0.59 13.81 21.18
N GLY A 157 0.73 13.70 21.18
CA GLY A 157 1.62 14.28 22.20
C GLY A 157 2.25 15.60 21.75
N PRO A 158 3.17 16.16 22.57
CA PRO A 158 3.97 17.32 22.22
C PRO A 158 4.70 17.16 20.88
N ASN A 159 4.99 18.28 20.22
CA ASN A 159 5.69 18.32 18.93
C ASN A 159 5.01 17.49 17.82
N ARG A 160 3.69 17.31 17.91
CA ARG A 160 2.88 16.57 16.93
C ARG A 160 3.35 15.12 16.76
N LYS A 161 3.79 14.48 17.85
CA LYS A 161 4.03 13.04 17.87
C LYS A 161 2.69 12.31 17.95
N TYR A 162 2.45 11.37 17.05
CA TYR A 162 1.23 10.57 16.99
C TYR A 162 1.52 9.17 17.49
N PHE A 163 0.61 8.55 18.22
CA PHE A 163 0.77 7.19 18.72
C PHE A 163 -0.55 6.43 18.64
N VAL A 164 -0.52 5.18 18.20
CA VAL A 164 -1.62 4.24 18.37
C VAL A 164 -1.61 3.76 19.82
N ARG A 165 -2.75 3.93 20.51
CA ARG A 165 -2.97 3.46 21.88
C ARG A 165 -3.63 2.08 21.89
N GLN A 166 -4.60 1.87 21.01
CA GLN A 166 -5.40 0.66 20.99
C GLN A 166 -6.05 0.47 19.62
N VAL A 167 -6.14 -0.78 19.19
CA VAL A 167 -6.99 -1.21 18.08
C VAL A 167 -8.11 -2.06 18.66
N VAL A 168 -9.36 -1.76 18.30
CA VAL A 168 -10.56 -2.43 18.82
C VAL A 168 -11.33 -3.04 17.66
N CYS A 169 -11.43 -4.38 17.63
CA CYS A 169 -12.09 -5.14 16.57
C CYS A 169 -13.61 -5.22 16.75
N ASP A 170 -14.13 -5.15 17.98
CA ASP A 170 -15.56 -5.24 18.31
C ASP A 170 -16.08 -3.97 19.02
N PRO A 171 -15.84 -2.77 18.47
CA PRO A 171 -16.13 -1.52 19.17
C PRO A 171 -17.61 -1.38 19.49
N LYS A 172 -17.91 -0.79 20.66
CA LYS A 172 -19.23 -0.22 20.92
C LYS A 172 -19.44 0.96 19.97
N LEU A 173 -20.58 1.02 19.29
CA LEU A 173 -20.86 2.03 18.26
C LEU A 173 -21.94 3.01 18.70
N ASN A 174 -21.76 4.29 18.35
CA ASN A 174 -22.84 5.29 18.42
C ASN A 174 -23.74 5.20 17.17
N LYS A 175 -24.84 5.97 17.14
CA LYS A 175 -25.84 5.92 16.04
C LYS A 175 -25.23 6.18 14.66
N GLU A 176 -24.34 7.17 14.54
CA GLU A 176 -23.66 7.52 13.29
C GLU A 176 -22.75 6.39 12.83
N MET A 177 -21.87 5.90 13.71
CA MET A 177 -20.96 4.79 13.39
C MET A 177 -21.70 3.54 12.95
N LYS A 178 -22.82 3.18 13.61
CA LYS A 178 -23.66 2.03 13.21
C LYS A 178 -24.12 2.16 11.76
N GLN A 179 -24.63 3.32 11.37
CA GLN A 179 -25.08 3.58 10.00
C GLN A 179 -23.92 3.52 9.01
N SER A 180 -22.77 4.11 9.35
CA SER A 180 -21.60 4.14 8.47
C SER A 180 -21.02 2.74 8.24
N PHE A 181 -20.92 1.89 9.27
CA PHE A 181 -20.44 0.51 9.12
C PHE A 181 -21.40 -0.35 8.29
N VAL A 182 -22.70 -0.25 8.53
CA VAL A 182 -23.72 -0.98 7.74
C VAL A 182 -23.61 -0.60 6.25
N LYS A 183 -23.51 0.69 5.95
CA LYS A 183 -23.32 1.18 4.58
C LYS A 183 -22.00 0.69 3.97
N ALA A 184 -20.92 0.69 4.75
CA ALA A 184 -19.61 0.26 4.28
C ALA A 184 -19.59 -1.25 3.94
N VAL A 185 -20.21 -2.09 4.77
CA VAL A 185 -20.35 -3.53 4.49
C VAL A 185 -21.23 -3.77 3.26
N GLN A 186 -22.35 -3.07 3.15
CA GLN A 186 -23.21 -3.15 1.96
C GLN A 186 -22.44 -2.76 0.69
N GLN A 187 -21.66 -1.68 0.73
CA GLN A 187 -20.83 -1.25 -0.40
C GLN A 187 -19.75 -2.28 -0.73
N TYR A 188 -19.09 -2.84 0.28
CA TYR A 188 -18.08 -3.88 0.10
C TYR A 188 -18.64 -5.11 -0.60
N VAL A 189 -19.78 -5.61 -0.13
CA VAL A 189 -20.47 -6.73 -0.73
C VAL A 189 -20.82 -6.43 -2.19
N LYS A 190 -21.37 -5.24 -2.46
CA LYS A 190 -21.68 -4.81 -3.82
C LYS A 190 -20.44 -4.84 -4.71
N GLU A 191 -19.35 -4.19 -4.29
CA GLU A 191 -18.16 -3.96 -5.12
C GLU A 191 -17.23 -5.18 -5.23
N CYS A 192 -17.08 -5.94 -4.16
CA CYS A 192 -16.09 -7.01 -4.06
C CYS A 192 -16.70 -8.40 -4.25
N VAL A 193 -17.95 -8.62 -3.81
CA VAL A 193 -18.57 -9.95 -3.86
C VAL A 193 -19.49 -10.11 -5.06
N ASN A 194 -20.34 -9.12 -5.34
CA ASN A 194 -21.41 -9.27 -6.33
C ASN A 194 -21.03 -8.81 -7.75
N LEU A 195 -20.04 -7.93 -7.92
CA LEU A 195 -19.67 -7.46 -9.26
C LEU A 195 -18.93 -8.55 -10.06
N PRO A 196 -19.11 -8.62 -11.39
CA PRO A 196 -18.33 -9.50 -12.26
C PRO A 196 -16.86 -9.08 -12.31
N ALA A 197 -16.02 -9.90 -12.95
CA ALA A 197 -14.62 -9.57 -13.21
C ALA A 197 -14.51 -8.20 -13.92
N ILE A 198 -13.51 -7.40 -13.54
CA ILE A 198 -13.27 -6.10 -14.18
C ILE A 198 -12.73 -6.36 -15.60
N PRO A 199 -13.32 -5.79 -16.66
CA PRO A 199 -12.76 -5.90 -18.01
C PRO A 199 -11.32 -5.41 -18.09
N TRP A 200 -10.48 -6.12 -18.85
CA TRP A 200 -9.05 -5.80 -18.97
C TRP A 200 -8.77 -4.36 -19.41
N ASN A 201 -9.59 -3.83 -20.32
CA ASN A 201 -9.44 -2.48 -20.87
C ASN A 201 -9.95 -1.36 -19.93
N GLN A 202 -10.72 -1.70 -18.89
CA GLN A 202 -11.27 -0.70 -17.95
C GLN A 202 -10.24 -0.24 -16.92
N VAL A 203 -9.32 -1.13 -16.51
CA VAL A 203 -8.21 -0.73 -15.65
C VAL A 203 -7.19 0.00 -16.51
N VAL A 204 -6.75 1.19 -16.12
CA VAL A 204 -5.68 1.92 -16.81
C VAL A 204 -4.49 2.03 -15.86
N LEU A 205 -3.29 1.75 -16.38
CA LEU A 205 -2.06 1.88 -15.61
C LEU A 205 -1.33 3.17 -15.98
N GLY A 206 -0.95 3.93 -14.97
CA GLY A 206 0.10 4.94 -15.01
C GLY A 206 1.29 4.49 -14.14
N ALA A 207 2.36 5.28 -14.14
CA ALA A 207 3.52 5.01 -13.32
C ALA A 207 4.34 6.29 -13.08
N ASP A 208 5.21 6.26 -12.11
CA ASP A 208 6.11 7.33 -11.73
C ASP A 208 7.41 6.76 -11.11
N PRO A 209 8.13 5.86 -11.79
CA PRO A 209 9.37 5.34 -11.24
C PRO A 209 10.50 6.37 -11.25
N GLU A 210 11.35 6.24 -10.25
CA GLU A 210 12.41 7.20 -9.92
C GLU A 210 13.81 6.64 -10.21
N PHE A 211 14.76 7.51 -10.52
CA PHE A 211 16.20 7.21 -10.53
C PHE A 211 17.01 8.45 -10.14
N ILE A 212 18.26 8.24 -9.77
CA ILE A 212 19.21 9.32 -9.47
C ILE A 212 20.35 9.34 -10.48
N MET A 213 21.01 10.48 -10.60
CA MET A 213 22.18 10.66 -11.44
C MET A 213 23.42 10.86 -10.58
N GLU A 214 24.39 9.97 -10.70
CA GLU A 214 25.66 10.03 -9.97
C GLU A 214 26.80 10.45 -10.91
N GLY A 215 27.50 11.54 -10.59
CA GLY A 215 28.62 12.06 -11.37
C GLY A 215 29.89 11.22 -11.19
N ARG A 216 30.93 11.53 -11.97
CA ARG A 216 32.21 10.79 -11.92
C ARG A 216 32.89 10.81 -10.55
N SER A 217 32.69 11.87 -9.77
CA SER A 217 33.25 12.01 -8.41
C SER A 217 32.42 11.33 -7.32
N GLY A 218 31.34 10.61 -7.68
CA GLY A 218 30.39 10.03 -6.72
C GLY A 218 29.34 11.02 -6.19
N GLY A 219 29.42 12.30 -6.56
CA GLY A 219 28.43 13.31 -6.17
C GLY A 219 27.13 13.21 -6.97
N LEU A 220 26.00 13.51 -6.32
CA LEU A 220 24.69 13.54 -6.97
C LEU A 220 24.53 14.75 -7.89
N LEU A 221 24.08 14.50 -9.12
CA LEU A 221 23.60 15.53 -10.02
C LEU A 221 22.14 15.86 -9.69
N MET A 222 21.85 17.14 -9.57
CA MET A 222 20.49 17.61 -9.30
C MET A 222 19.62 17.48 -10.56
N ALA A 223 18.62 16.60 -10.53
CA ALA A 223 17.61 16.45 -11.59
C ALA A 223 16.98 17.78 -12.00
N SER A 224 16.70 18.64 -11.03
CA SER A 224 16.16 20.01 -11.21
C SER A 224 16.98 20.93 -12.12
N ARG A 225 18.25 20.61 -12.39
CA ARG A 225 19.08 21.36 -13.37
C ARG A 225 18.79 20.96 -14.82
N TYR A 226 18.16 19.81 -15.04
CA TYR A 226 17.93 19.23 -16.37
C TYR A 226 16.44 19.11 -16.71
N PHE A 227 15.59 18.97 -15.69
CA PHE A 227 14.17 18.69 -15.84
C PHE A 227 13.30 19.67 -15.05
N PRO A 228 12.12 20.02 -15.58
CA PRO A 228 11.11 20.74 -14.80
C PRO A 228 10.56 19.87 -13.65
N VAL A 229 9.81 20.46 -12.72
CA VAL A 229 9.13 19.68 -11.66
C VAL A 229 8.07 18.76 -12.26
N LYS A 230 7.23 19.29 -13.18
CA LYS A 230 6.14 18.57 -13.84
C LYS A 230 6.51 18.20 -15.28
N GLY A 231 5.89 17.16 -15.80
CA GLY A 231 6.04 16.68 -17.18
C GLY A 231 6.41 15.20 -17.26
N ARG A 232 6.50 14.68 -18.50
CA ARG A 232 6.81 13.27 -18.81
C ARG A 232 8.12 12.79 -18.17
N VAL A 233 9.09 13.68 -18.05
CA VAL A 233 10.26 13.50 -17.20
C VAL A 233 10.35 14.74 -16.34
N GLY A 234 10.29 14.54 -15.02
CA GLY A 234 10.36 15.65 -14.09
C GLY A 234 11.20 15.33 -12.88
N CYS A 235 10.99 16.12 -11.83
CA CYS A 235 11.63 15.93 -10.54
C CYS A 235 10.59 15.59 -9.49
N ASP A 236 10.94 14.70 -8.56
CA ASP A 236 10.10 14.41 -7.41
C ASP A 236 10.06 15.60 -6.41
N ALA A 237 9.07 15.58 -5.51
CA ALA A 237 8.91 16.52 -4.43
C ALA A 237 10.08 16.50 -3.44
N ILE A 238 10.86 15.42 -3.28
CA ILE A 238 12.02 15.38 -2.37
C ILE A 238 13.08 16.42 -2.75
N TRP A 239 13.64 17.11 -1.74
CA TRP A 239 14.68 18.14 -1.90
C TRP A 239 15.87 17.89 -0.97
N MET A 240 17.03 18.44 -1.32
CA MET A 240 18.26 18.34 -0.55
C MET A 240 18.44 19.57 0.36
N ASN A 241 18.83 19.36 1.61
CA ASN A 241 19.06 20.40 2.63
C ASN A 241 17.81 21.28 2.90
N GLN A 242 18.01 22.53 3.32
CA GLN A 242 16.91 23.50 3.51
C GLN A 242 16.42 24.10 2.18
N ASN A 243 17.08 23.78 1.05
CA ASN A 243 16.77 24.38 -0.24
C ASN A 243 15.80 23.53 -1.06
N ARG A 244 14.53 23.96 -1.09
CA ARG A 244 13.44 23.28 -1.80
C ARG A 244 13.57 23.23 -3.33
N SER A 245 14.49 24.02 -3.91
CA SER A 245 14.73 24.01 -5.36
C SER A 245 15.65 22.88 -5.83
N LEU A 246 16.50 22.34 -4.94
CA LEU A 246 17.46 21.30 -5.28
C LEU A 246 16.83 19.92 -5.15
N LYS A 247 16.34 19.41 -6.28
CA LYS A 247 15.68 18.11 -6.39
C LYS A 247 16.61 17.10 -7.06
N PRO A 248 17.06 16.04 -6.36
CA PRO A 248 18.03 15.09 -6.90
C PRO A 248 17.40 13.95 -7.71
N LEU A 249 16.13 13.61 -7.47
CA LEU A 249 15.45 12.48 -8.10
C LEU A 249 14.85 12.87 -9.44
N VAL A 250 15.10 12.04 -10.46
CA VAL A 250 14.41 12.08 -11.75
C VAL A 250 13.22 11.12 -11.68
N GLU A 251 12.04 11.59 -12.07
CA GLU A 251 10.81 10.78 -12.10
C GLU A 251 10.29 10.68 -13.55
N ILE A 252 10.05 9.45 -14.02
CA ILE A 252 9.48 9.19 -15.34
C ILE A 252 7.97 9.04 -15.23
N ARG A 253 7.21 9.90 -15.90
CA ARG A 253 5.73 9.89 -15.88
C ARG A 253 5.21 9.55 -17.30
N PRO A 254 5.17 8.27 -17.69
CA PRO A 254 4.69 7.86 -19.01
C PRO A 254 3.19 8.19 -19.18
N GLU A 255 2.75 8.32 -20.43
CA GLU A 255 1.31 8.42 -20.72
C GLU A 255 0.59 7.16 -20.22
N PRO A 256 -0.49 7.29 -19.42
CA PRO A 256 -1.26 6.15 -18.91
C PRO A 256 -1.91 5.35 -20.05
N THR A 257 -2.07 4.04 -19.85
CA THR A 257 -2.66 3.16 -20.85
C THR A 257 -3.19 1.86 -20.24
N PRO A 258 -4.25 1.24 -20.80
CA PRO A 258 -4.70 -0.08 -20.38
C PRO A 258 -3.76 -1.22 -20.84
N ASP A 259 -2.84 -0.98 -21.77
CA ASP A 259 -1.90 -2.01 -22.27
C ASP A 259 -0.53 -1.92 -21.56
N PRO A 260 -0.15 -2.93 -20.73
CA PRO A 260 1.16 -3.00 -20.09
C PRO A 260 2.34 -2.86 -21.05
N ARG A 261 2.22 -3.36 -22.29
CA ARG A 261 3.28 -3.26 -23.30
C ARG A 261 3.47 -1.81 -23.75
N ALA A 262 2.37 -1.13 -24.06
CA ALA A 262 2.40 0.29 -24.42
C ALA A 262 2.99 1.14 -23.28
N LEU A 263 2.68 0.82 -22.02
CA LEU A 263 3.24 1.53 -20.86
C LEU A 263 4.77 1.36 -20.77
N ALA A 264 5.28 0.13 -20.95
CA ALA A 264 6.72 -0.13 -20.99
C ALA A 264 7.43 0.62 -22.14
N ILE A 265 6.78 0.75 -23.30
CA ILE A 265 7.28 1.55 -24.43
C ILE A 265 7.33 3.04 -24.05
N ASN A 266 6.31 3.54 -23.35
CA ASN A 266 6.26 4.93 -22.90
C ASN A 266 7.35 5.25 -21.85
N ILE A 267 7.66 4.30 -20.95
CA ILE A 267 8.83 4.38 -20.06
C ILE A 267 10.11 4.53 -20.87
N PHE A 268 10.33 3.65 -21.85
CA PHE A 268 11.54 3.71 -22.70
C PHE A 268 11.67 5.06 -23.43
N LYS A 269 10.57 5.60 -23.97
CA LYS A 269 10.53 6.94 -24.58
C LYS A 269 10.90 8.03 -23.57
N GLY A 270 10.42 7.93 -22.33
CA GLY A 270 10.79 8.84 -21.24
C GLY A 270 12.29 8.79 -20.92
N LEU A 271 12.85 7.59 -20.79
CA LEU A 271 14.28 7.40 -20.54
C LEU A 271 15.15 7.93 -21.70
N LEU A 272 14.73 7.72 -22.96
CA LEU A 272 15.42 8.31 -24.12
C LEU A 272 15.38 9.84 -24.10
N TYR A 273 14.23 10.43 -23.77
CA TYR A 273 14.12 11.87 -23.62
C TYR A 273 15.06 12.40 -22.53
N ALA A 274 15.09 11.73 -21.38
CA ALA A 274 16.00 12.06 -20.29
C ALA A 274 17.46 11.97 -20.75
N ALA A 275 17.83 10.93 -21.50
CA ALA A 275 19.20 10.73 -21.98
C ALA A 275 19.62 11.85 -22.95
N LYS A 276 18.70 12.32 -23.80
CA LYS A 276 18.94 13.48 -24.67
C LYS A 276 19.19 14.76 -23.87
N LYS A 277 18.42 15.00 -22.81
CA LYS A 277 18.56 16.19 -21.95
C LYS A 277 19.83 16.17 -21.10
N THR A 278 20.28 15.00 -20.67
CA THR A 278 21.48 14.84 -19.84
C THR A 278 22.71 14.44 -20.62
N GLY A 279 22.66 14.40 -21.97
CA GLY A 279 23.70 13.80 -22.80
C GLY A 279 25.09 14.45 -22.68
N ARG A 280 25.15 15.71 -22.22
CA ARG A 280 26.41 16.43 -21.94
C ARG A 280 26.94 16.22 -20.52
N ALA A 281 26.18 15.57 -19.65
CA ALA A 281 26.53 15.34 -18.26
C ALA A 281 27.01 13.89 -18.07
N PRO A 282 28.31 13.66 -17.81
CA PRO A 282 28.81 12.32 -17.55
C PRO A 282 28.36 11.87 -16.15
N ALA A 283 27.27 11.11 -16.11
CA ALA A 283 26.72 10.54 -14.88
C ALA A 283 26.20 9.12 -15.11
N LYS A 284 26.27 8.25 -14.11
CA LYS A 284 25.55 6.97 -14.07
C LYS A 284 24.10 7.22 -13.67
N TRP A 285 23.17 6.45 -14.22
CA TRP A 285 21.79 6.46 -13.75
C TRP A 285 21.55 5.26 -12.84
N LEU A 286 21.26 5.51 -11.58
CA LEU A 286 21.08 4.47 -10.56
C LEU A 286 19.61 4.41 -10.15
N ALA A 287 19.07 3.20 -10.14
CA ALA A 287 17.70 2.91 -9.71
C ALA A 287 17.71 1.73 -8.72
N GLY A 288 16.53 1.34 -8.24
CA GLY A 288 16.35 0.33 -7.21
C GLY A 288 15.64 0.89 -5.99
N ALA A 289 15.93 0.37 -4.81
CA ALA A 289 15.32 0.75 -3.55
C ALA A 289 16.09 1.88 -2.85
N LEU A 290 17.42 1.77 -2.76
CA LEU A 290 18.28 2.71 -2.04
C LEU A 290 19.70 2.78 -2.65
N PRO A 291 19.85 3.19 -3.93
CA PRO A 291 21.16 3.34 -4.56
C PRO A 291 22.04 4.41 -3.89
N HIS A 292 21.42 5.33 -3.14
CA HIS A 292 22.10 6.31 -2.31
C HIS A 292 21.40 6.40 -0.95
N HIS A 293 22.15 6.26 0.15
CA HIS A 293 21.63 6.14 1.52
C HIS A 293 20.60 7.21 1.96
N ALA A 294 20.70 8.42 1.42
CA ALA A 294 19.78 9.53 1.75
C ALA A 294 18.48 9.57 0.91
N PHE A 295 18.42 8.83 -0.20
CA PHE A 295 17.35 8.97 -1.21
C PHE A 295 16.78 7.60 -1.58
N PRO A 296 15.83 7.08 -0.79
CA PRO A 296 15.13 5.88 -1.18
C PRO A 296 14.26 6.18 -2.40
N LEU A 297 14.19 5.24 -3.34
CA LEU A 297 13.52 5.44 -4.63
C LEU A 297 12.26 4.59 -4.77
N GLY A 298 11.25 5.15 -5.42
CA GLY A 298 9.97 4.53 -5.70
C GLY A 298 9.83 4.03 -7.14
N GLY A 299 9.09 2.94 -7.29
CA GLY A 299 8.55 2.48 -8.56
C GLY A 299 7.03 2.51 -8.53
N HIS A 300 6.40 3.66 -8.24
CA HIS A 300 4.97 3.66 -8.00
C HIS A 300 4.15 3.40 -9.27
N ILE A 301 3.00 2.77 -9.06
CA ILE A 301 2.08 2.36 -10.13
C ILE A 301 0.72 3.00 -9.82
N HIS A 302 0.17 3.67 -10.83
CA HIS A 302 -1.13 4.32 -10.73
C HIS A 302 -2.18 3.41 -11.36
N PHE A 303 -3.29 3.21 -10.68
CA PHE A 303 -4.42 2.42 -11.13
C PHE A 303 -5.65 3.31 -11.24
N SER A 304 -6.22 3.39 -12.44
CA SER A 304 -7.53 4.01 -12.69
C SER A 304 -8.54 2.92 -13.10
N GLY A 305 -9.82 3.16 -12.86
CA GLY A 305 -10.89 2.18 -13.12
C GLY A 305 -11.07 1.13 -12.02
N VAL A 306 -10.29 1.21 -10.94
CA VAL A 306 -10.41 0.38 -9.74
C VAL A 306 -10.10 1.22 -8.49
N GLN A 307 -10.81 0.96 -7.39
CA GLN A 307 -10.61 1.66 -6.11
C GLN A 307 -9.74 0.82 -5.17
N PRO A 308 -8.89 1.44 -4.34
CA PRO A 308 -8.08 0.70 -3.38
C PRO A 308 -8.97 0.18 -2.24
N ASN A 309 -8.80 -1.08 -1.90
CA ASN A 309 -9.28 -1.69 -0.67
C ASN A 309 -8.16 -2.59 -0.11
N PHE A 310 -8.29 -3.06 1.13
CA PHE A 310 -7.23 -3.86 1.75
C PHE A 310 -7.00 -5.18 1.04
N LYS A 311 -8.02 -5.82 0.47
CA LYS A 311 -7.84 -7.08 -0.28
C LYS A 311 -6.98 -6.86 -1.54
N LEU A 312 -7.22 -5.79 -2.28
CA LEU A 312 -6.39 -5.41 -3.44
C LEU A 312 -4.96 -5.04 -3.02
N LEU A 313 -4.79 -4.26 -1.95
CA LEU A 313 -3.47 -3.88 -1.46
C LEU A 313 -2.67 -5.09 -0.95
N ARG A 314 -3.31 -6.02 -0.22
CA ARG A 314 -2.69 -7.28 0.21
C ARG A 314 -2.30 -8.14 -0.98
N ALA A 315 -3.12 -8.18 -2.03
CA ALA A 315 -2.77 -8.89 -3.25
C ALA A 315 -1.57 -8.25 -3.96
N LEU A 316 -1.50 -6.92 -4.04
CA LEU A 316 -0.32 -6.23 -4.59
C LEU A 316 0.93 -6.49 -3.74
N ASP A 317 0.82 -6.48 -2.43
CA ASP A 317 1.94 -6.76 -1.54
C ASP A 317 2.44 -8.20 -1.69
N ASN A 318 1.55 -9.19 -1.66
CA ASN A 318 1.92 -10.61 -1.75
C ASN A 318 2.38 -11.01 -3.15
N TYR A 319 1.73 -10.53 -4.22
CA TYR A 319 1.99 -10.99 -5.59
C TYR A 319 2.85 -10.01 -6.40
N LEU A 320 3.37 -8.95 -5.78
CA LEU A 320 4.28 -8.02 -6.46
C LEU A 320 5.39 -7.49 -5.55
N ALA A 321 5.07 -6.92 -4.37
CA ALA A 321 6.11 -6.41 -3.48
C ALA A 321 7.02 -7.52 -2.94
N LEU A 322 6.44 -8.65 -2.50
CA LEU A 322 7.18 -9.83 -2.06
C LEU A 322 8.09 -10.36 -3.17
N PHE A 323 7.60 -10.42 -4.41
CA PHE A 323 8.41 -10.87 -5.54
C PHE A 323 9.63 -9.98 -5.76
N LEU A 324 9.45 -8.66 -5.71
CA LEU A 324 10.56 -7.74 -5.86
C LEU A 324 11.53 -7.81 -4.68
N ALA A 325 11.06 -8.02 -3.45
CA ALA A 325 11.92 -8.17 -2.27
C ALA A 325 12.87 -9.38 -2.37
N ILE A 326 12.47 -10.47 -3.04
CA ILE A 326 13.33 -11.65 -3.27
C ILE A 326 14.60 -11.28 -4.06
N VAL A 327 14.49 -10.35 -5.00
CA VAL A 327 15.59 -9.97 -5.93
C VAL A 327 16.16 -8.57 -5.65
N GLU A 328 15.65 -7.88 -4.62
CA GLU A 328 16.04 -6.52 -4.23
C GLU A 328 17.47 -6.47 -3.66
N ASP A 329 18.24 -5.42 -3.95
CA ASP A 329 19.54 -5.19 -3.32
C ASP A 329 19.41 -5.10 -1.79
N PRO A 330 20.32 -5.68 -0.98
CA PRO A 330 20.18 -5.68 0.48
C PRO A 330 20.08 -4.29 1.10
N GLN A 331 20.64 -3.26 0.46
CA GLN A 331 20.50 -1.86 0.92
C GLN A 331 19.04 -1.38 0.91
N GLY A 332 18.19 -2.00 0.10
CA GLY A 332 16.76 -1.70 0.01
C GLY A 332 15.98 -1.86 1.31
N ILE A 333 16.49 -2.66 2.26
CA ILE A 333 15.93 -2.77 3.62
C ILE A 333 15.78 -1.38 4.25
N GLY A 334 16.75 -0.48 4.04
CA GLY A 334 16.75 0.86 4.62
C GLY A 334 15.61 1.78 4.15
N ARG A 335 14.92 1.42 3.05
CA ARG A 335 13.71 2.13 2.59
C ARG A 335 12.56 1.95 3.59
N ARG A 336 12.44 0.74 4.15
CA ARG A 336 11.35 0.31 5.03
C ARG A 336 11.70 0.53 6.52
N PRO A 337 10.70 0.73 7.40
CA PRO A 337 9.27 0.89 7.12
C PRO A 337 8.87 2.36 6.85
N LYS A 338 9.82 3.30 6.73
CA LYS A 338 9.51 4.73 6.59
C LYS A 338 8.85 5.04 5.24
N TYR A 339 9.30 4.36 4.18
CA TYR A 339 8.80 4.51 2.83
C TYR A 339 8.74 3.12 2.17
N GLY A 340 7.76 2.89 1.29
CA GLY A 340 7.63 1.57 0.68
C GLY A 340 7.26 0.44 1.65
N PHE A 341 6.52 0.76 2.71
CA PHE A 341 6.00 -0.22 3.65
C PHE A 341 4.78 -0.95 3.04
N LEU A 342 4.44 -2.11 3.61
CA LEU A 342 3.28 -2.89 3.15
C LEU A 342 2.00 -2.07 3.24
N GLY A 343 1.22 -2.06 2.17
CA GLY A 343 0.00 -1.27 2.05
C GLY A 343 0.23 0.24 1.91
N ASP A 344 1.39 0.71 1.46
CA ASP A 344 1.60 2.13 1.14
C ASP A 344 0.85 2.50 -0.15
N PHE A 345 -0.13 3.39 -0.03
CA PHE A 345 -0.92 3.87 -1.15
C PHE A 345 -1.34 5.33 -0.97
N ARG A 346 -1.78 5.96 -2.05
CA ARG A 346 -2.35 7.32 -2.06
C ARG A 346 -3.49 7.42 -3.06
N TYR A 347 -4.61 8.02 -2.65
CA TYR A 347 -5.69 8.38 -3.58
C TYR A 347 -5.23 9.46 -4.55
N GLN A 348 -5.72 9.39 -5.79
CA GLN A 348 -5.41 10.37 -6.82
C GLN A 348 -6.65 11.19 -7.19
N ASP A 349 -6.46 12.50 -7.42
CA ASP A 349 -7.55 13.46 -7.66
C ASP A 349 -8.37 13.13 -8.92
N HIS A 350 -7.73 12.57 -9.95
CA HIS A 350 -8.37 12.11 -11.18
C HIS A 350 -9.12 10.77 -11.05
N GLY A 351 -9.26 10.25 -9.83
CA GLY A 351 -9.81 8.94 -9.53
C GLY A 351 -8.74 7.84 -9.49
N GLY A 352 -9.07 6.73 -8.83
CA GLY A 352 -8.14 5.63 -8.63
C GLY A 352 -7.12 5.88 -7.51
N PHE A 353 -5.98 5.20 -7.58
CA PHE A 353 -4.94 5.29 -6.56
C PHE A 353 -3.54 5.00 -7.11
N GLU A 354 -2.55 5.44 -6.36
CA GLU A 354 -1.14 5.14 -6.55
C GLU A 354 -0.69 4.14 -5.49
N TYR A 355 -0.08 3.04 -5.93
CA TYR A 355 0.52 2.02 -5.08
C TYR A 355 2.02 2.27 -4.94
N ARG A 356 2.50 2.42 -3.70
CA ARG A 356 3.79 3.06 -3.39
C ARG A 356 4.79 2.13 -2.69
N THR A 357 4.39 0.90 -2.40
CA THR A 357 5.24 -0.10 -1.73
C THR A 357 6.51 -0.44 -2.51
N LEU A 358 6.48 -0.44 -3.84
CA LEU A 358 7.57 -0.99 -4.66
C LEU A 358 8.81 -0.08 -4.72
N PRO A 359 10.03 -0.64 -4.67
CA PRO A 359 11.24 0.08 -5.06
C PRO A 359 11.21 0.42 -6.55
N SER A 360 12.10 1.29 -7.01
CA SER A 360 12.21 1.59 -8.45
C SER A 360 12.63 0.35 -9.23
N TRP A 361 11.70 -0.17 -10.02
CA TRP A 361 11.89 -1.34 -10.88
C TRP A 361 12.54 -1.01 -12.24
N LEU A 362 13.06 0.23 -12.42
CA LEU A 362 13.80 0.67 -13.62
C LEU A 362 15.15 -0.02 -13.82
N ILE A 363 15.49 -1.00 -12.97
CA ILE A 363 16.68 -1.84 -13.10
C ILE A 363 16.80 -2.46 -14.50
N SER A 364 15.70 -2.96 -15.08
CA SER A 364 15.72 -3.55 -16.43
C SER A 364 14.37 -3.50 -17.16
N PRO A 365 14.37 -3.60 -18.51
CA PRO A 365 13.15 -3.77 -19.28
C PRO A 365 12.37 -5.05 -18.94
N THR A 366 13.06 -6.13 -18.54
CA THR A 366 12.42 -7.40 -18.15
C THR A 366 11.60 -7.23 -16.87
N LEU A 367 12.21 -6.62 -15.85
CA LEU A 367 11.53 -6.30 -14.59
C LEU A 367 10.34 -5.37 -14.83
N THR A 368 10.54 -4.27 -15.58
CA THR A 368 9.48 -3.30 -15.89
C THR A 368 8.25 -3.96 -16.52
N LYS A 369 8.45 -4.79 -17.55
CA LYS A 369 7.34 -5.47 -18.23
C LYS A 369 6.64 -6.46 -17.30
N GLY A 370 7.40 -7.23 -16.53
CA GLY A 370 6.86 -8.18 -15.55
C GLY A 370 5.99 -7.47 -14.52
N VAL A 371 6.52 -6.40 -13.92
CA VAL A 371 5.82 -5.57 -12.94
C VAL A 371 4.49 -5.05 -13.48
N PHE A 372 4.47 -4.45 -14.67
CA PHE A 372 3.22 -3.92 -15.23
C PHE A 372 2.18 -5.00 -15.54
N VAL A 373 2.60 -6.14 -16.10
CA VAL A 373 1.66 -7.23 -16.40
C VAL A 373 1.12 -7.84 -15.10
N VAL A 374 1.96 -8.12 -14.12
CA VAL A 374 1.55 -8.69 -12.84
C VAL A 374 0.65 -7.72 -12.06
N ALA A 375 1.01 -6.45 -11.97
CA ALA A 375 0.17 -5.40 -11.38
C ALA A 375 -1.22 -5.35 -12.02
N LYS A 376 -1.27 -5.43 -13.35
CA LYS A 376 -2.52 -5.43 -14.12
C LYS A 376 -3.38 -6.68 -13.83
N LEU A 377 -2.77 -7.87 -13.82
CA LEU A 377 -3.45 -9.11 -13.49
C LEU A 377 -4.03 -9.04 -12.08
N ILE A 378 -3.25 -8.57 -11.10
CA ILE A 378 -3.70 -8.42 -9.70
C ILE A 378 -4.89 -7.46 -9.62
N ALA A 379 -4.80 -6.27 -10.21
CA ALA A 379 -5.87 -5.27 -10.15
C ALA A 379 -7.22 -5.80 -10.64
N ILE A 380 -7.20 -6.72 -11.61
CA ILE A 380 -8.40 -7.32 -12.19
C ILE A 380 -8.85 -8.57 -11.41
N HIS A 381 -7.89 -9.38 -10.94
CA HIS A 381 -8.14 -10.73 -10.46
C HIS A 381 -7.88 -10.96 -8.97
N TYR A 382 -7.57 -9.92 -8.18
CA TYR A 382 -7.25 -10.07 -6.75
C TYR A 382 -8.31 -10.86 -5.97
N ARG A 383 -9.57 -10.78 -6.40
CA ARG A 383 -10.70 -11.47 -5.75
C ARG A 383 -10.67 -12.98 -5.87
N TYR A 384 -9.81 -13.54 -6.72
CA TYR A 384 -9.69 -14.98 -6.96
C TYR A 384 -8.48 -15.61 -6.25
N PHE A 385 -7.61 -14.82 -5.63
CA PHE A 385 -6.41 -15.32 -4.96
C PHE A 385 -6.70 -15.82 -3.54
N ASN A 386 -6.08 -16.94 -3.17
CA ASN A 386 -6.33 -17.60 -1.89
C ASN A 386 -5.14 -17.51 -0.91
N TYR A 387 -3.94 -17.18 -1.40
CA TYR A 387 -2.73 -17.21 -0.58
C TYR A 387 -2.21 -15.80 -0.25
N TYR A 388 -2.13 -15.49 1.05
CA TYR A 388 -1.64 -14.21 1.56
C TYR A 388 -0.60 -14.44 2.66
N PRO A 389 0.59 -14.98 2.33
CA PRO A 389 1.59 -15.32 3.35
C PRO A 389 2.02 -14.12 4.21
N LEU A 390 1.96 -12.88 3.72
CA LEU A 390 2.20 -11.67 4.51
C LEU A 390 1.13 -11.40 5.59
N ASP A 391 0.09 -12.23 5.72
CA ASP A 391 -0.81 -12.21 6.88
C ASP A 391 -0.14 -12.86 8.12
N GLU A 392 0.85 -13.72 7.91
CA GLU A 392 1.65 -14.34 8.97
C GLU A 392 2.79 -13.43 9.43
N GLU A 393 2.99 -13.36 10.74
CA GLU A 393 3.90 -12.39 11.35
C GLU A 393 5.37 -12.63 10.98
N ASP A 394 5.78 -13.89 10.88
CA ASP A 394 7.13 -14.30 10.48
C ASP A 394 7.46 -13.90 9.04
N VAL A 395 6.49 -13.99 8.12
CA VAL A 395 6.67 -13.55 6.72
C VAL A 395 6.69 -12.02 6.63
N GLN A 396 5.90 -11.32 7.46
CA GLN A 396 6.01 -9.86 7.56
C GLN A 396 7.40 -9.45 8.06
N GLU A 397 7.91 -10.12 9.10
CA GLU A 397 9.25 -9.87 9.62
C GLU A 397 10.31 -10.12 8.56
N ALA A 398 10.23 -11.23 7.83
CA ALA A 398 11.11 -11.53 6.71
C ALA A 398 11.12 -10.42 5.64
N TYR A 399 9.95 -9.86 5.29
CA TYR A 399 9.86 -8.75 4.35
C TYR A 399 10.58 -7.49 4.86
N TYR A 400 10.39 -7.14 6.14
CA TYR A 400 11.00 -5.96 6.73
C TYR A 400 12.49 -6.12 7.02
N GLN A 401 12.97 -7.34 7.28
CA GLN A 401 14.39 -7.66 7.49
C GLN A 401 15.13 -8.03 6.20
N GLY A 402 14.42 -8.20 5.08
CA GLY A 402 15.02 -8.62 3.81
C GLY A 402 15.48 -10.08 3.80
N ASP A 403 14.82 -10.96 4.58
CA ASP A 403 15.06 -12.40 4.56
C ASP A 403 14.44 -13.01 3.29
N LYS A 404 15.28 -13.10 2.25
CA LYS A 404 14.88 -13.62 0.94
C LYS A 404 14.58 -15.11 0.96
N GLU A 405 15.18 -15.88 1.86
CA GLU A 405 14.98 -17.33 1.90
C GLU A 405 13.57 -17.66 2.36
N VAL A 406 13.07 -16.98 3.38
CA VAL A 406 11.68 -17.11 3.84
C VAL A 406 10.70 -16.67 2.75
N LEU A 407 10.95 -15.54 2.10
CA LEU A 407 10.06 -15.02 1.05
C LEU A 407 10.04 -15.91 -0.20
N ALA A 408 11.20 -16.43 -0.62
CA ALA A 408 11.33 -17.23 -1.84
C ALA A 408 10.54 -18.54 -1.79
N LYS A 409 10.30 -19.12 -0.60
CA LYS A 409 9.47 -20.32 -0.41
C LYS A 409 8.04 -20.15 -0.94
N TRP A 410 7.51 -18.92 -0.90
CA TRP A 410 6.15 -18.61 -1.34
C TRP A 410 6.02 -18.34 -2.83
N LEU A 411 7.12 -17.99 -3.51
CA LEU A 411 7.10 -17.60 -4.92
C LEU A 411 6.43 -18.65 -5.83
N PRO A 412 6.75 -19.97 -5.76
CA PRO A 412 6.11 -20.97 -6.62
C PRO A 412 4.59 -21.07 -6.41
N VAL A 413 4.13 -20.97 -5.15
CA VAL A 413 2.71 -21.07 -4.78
C VAL A 413 1.94 -19.88 -5.35
N LEU A 414 2.42 -18.67 -5.07
CA LEU A 414 1.78 -17.43 -5.52
C LEU A 414 1.81 -17.32 -7.06
N TRP A 415 2.92 -17.69 -7.69
CA TRP A 415 3.03 -17.69 -9.15
C TRP A 415 2.09 -18.71 -9.82
N SER A 416 1.79 -19.83 -9.15
CA SER A 416 0.84 -20.81 -9.66
C SER A 416 -0.58 -20.26 -9.76
N GLU A 417 -0.99 -19.35 -8.88
CA GLU A 417 -2.28 -18.67 -8.99
C GLU A 417 -2.30 -17.64 -10.11
N LEU A 418 -1.22 -16.88 -10.30
CA LEU A 418 -1.10 -15.95 -11.43
C LEU A 418 -1.25 -16.68 -12.78
N LYS A 419 -0.68 -17.89 -12.91
CA LYS A 419 -0.82 -18.71 -14.12
C LYS A 419 -2.27 -19.10 -14.43
N LYS A 420 -3.15 -19.16 -13.43
CA LYS A 420 -4.57 -19.48 -13.59
C LYS A 420 -5.40 -18.25 -13.99
N CYS A 421 -4.87 -17.04 -13.84
CA CYS A 421 -5.59 -15.84 -14.21
C CYS A 421 -5.89 -15.80 -15.72
N PRO A 422 -7.10 -15.38 -16.11
CA PRO A 422 -7.35 -14.91 -17.46
C PRO A 422 -6.29 -13.90 -17.89
N TYR A 423 -5.99 -13.85 -19.19
CA TYR A 423 -4.97 -12.98 -19.80
C TYR A 423 -3.50 -13.31 -19.48
N TYR A 424 -3.17 -14.20 -18.54
CA TYR A 424 -1.77 -14.63 -18.33
C TYR A 424 -1.13 -15.11 -19.63
N GLY A 425 -1.82 -16.00 -20.36
CA GLY A 425 -1.34 -16.58 -21.62
C GLY A 425 -0.96 -15.54 -22.69
N ARG A 426 -1.68 -14.41 -22.75
CA ARG A 426 -1.40 -13.32 -23.71
C ARG A 426 -0.10 -12.60 -23.43
N HIS A 427 0.39 -12.66 -22.19
CA HIS A 427 1.62 -12.01 -21.74
C HIS A 427 2.70 -13.01 -21.29
N LYS A 428 2.52 -14.30 -21.62
CA LYS A 428 3.38 -15.41 -21.18
C LYS A 428 4.86 -15.14 -21.43
N GLU A 429 5.22 -14.58 -22.58
CA GLU A 429 6.63 -14.28 -22.90
C GLU A 429 7.28 -13.32 -21.88
N TYR A 430 6.57 -12.28 -21.46
CA TYR A 430 7.08 -11.32 -20.47
C TYR A 430 7.08 -11.91 -19.07
N LEU A 431 6.02 -12.64 -18.73
CA LEU A 431 5.85 -13.26 -17.42
C LEU A 431 6.85 -14.39 -17.18
N ASP A 432 7.13 -15.23 -18.17
CA ASP A 432 8.11 -16.31 -18.04
C ASP A 432 9.54 -15.77 -17.89
N LYS A 433 9.88 -14.69 -18.60
CA LYS A 433 11.18 -13.99 -18.42
C LYS A 433 11.28 -13.36 -17.04
N PHE A 434 10.19 -12.77 -16.53
CA PHE A 434 10.14 -12.21 -15.19
C PHE A 434 10.26 -13.31 -14.12
N TYR A 435 9.50 -14.40 -14.24
CA TYR A 435 9.59 -15.56 -13.34
C TYR A 435 10.99 -16.15 -13.32
N LYS A 436 11.61 -16.37 -14.48
CA LYS A 436 12.99 -16.86 -14.58
C LYS A 436 13.98 -15.93 -13.87
N TYR A 437 13.74 -14.62 -13.92
CA TYR A 437 14.56 -13.66 -13.19
C TYR A 437 14.36 -13.79 -11.68
N LEU A 438 13.11 -13.86 -11.21
CA LEU A 438 12.77 -14.03 -9.79
C LEU A 438 13.33 -15.33 -9.19
N THR A 439 13.38 -16.42 -9.97
CA THR A 439 13.89 -17.72 -9.52
C THR A 439 15.38 -17.94 -9.78
N SER A 440 16.09 -16.94 -10.31
CA SER A 440 17.50 -17.10 -10.69
C SER A 440 18.47 -17.14 -9.51
N GLY A 441 18.01 -16.83 -8.29
CA GLY A 441 18.87 -16.57 -7.13
C GLY A 441 19.66 -15.27 -7.22
N SER A 442 19.50 -14.50 -8.30
CA SER A 442 20.20 -13.23 -8.48
C SER A 442 19.55 -12.11 -7.68
N THR A 443 20.39 -11.19 -7.22
CA THR A 443 19.96 -9.91 -6.67
C THR A 443 20.37 -8.81 -7.66
N TRP A 444 19.52 -7.81 -7.90
CA TRP A 444 19.95 -6.68 -8.72
C TRP A 444 20.99 -5.84 -8.00
N ASN A 445 21.83 -5.15 -8.77
CA ASN A 445 22.90 -4.30 -8.25
C ASN A 445 22.55 -2.83 -8.51
N GLU A 446 22.30 -2.08 -7.44
CA GLU A 446 21.87 -0.68 -7.51
C GLU A 446 22.99 0.31 -7.83
N SER A 447 24.26 -0.15 -7.82
CA SER A 447 25.42 0.65 -8.24
C SER A 447 25.64 0.67 -9.77
N GLN A 448 24.88 -0.14 -10.52
CA GLN A 448 25.01 -0.23 -11.96
C GLN A 448 24.22 0.86 -12.69
N ASP A 449 24.84 1.38 -13.74
CA ASP A 449 24.19 2.32 -14.66
C ASP A 449 23.12 1.60 -15.48
N ILE A 450 21.84 1.85 -15.16
CA ILE A 450 20.69 1.17 -15.77
C ILE A 450 20.65 1.36 -17.29
N ARG A 451 21.23 2.44 -17.81
CA ARG A 451 21.27 2.72 -19.25
C ARG A 451 21.94 1.62 -20.06
N LYS A 452 22.88 0.87 -19.46
CA LYS A 452 23.52 -0.30 -20.08
C LYS A 452 22.49 -1.36 -20.44
N VAL A 453 21.65 -1.74 -19.47
CA VAL A 453 20.64 -2.81 -19.62
C VAL A 453 19.49 -2.35 -20.51
N TRP A 454 19.11 -1.07 -20.42
CA TRP A 454 18.11 -0.46 -21.30
C TRP A 454 18.61 -0.14 -22.71
N LYS A 455 19.91 -0.31 -22.98
CA LYS A 455 20.57 0.04 -24.26
C LYS A 455 20.34 1.50 -24.66
N LEU A 456 20.40 2.41 -23.69
CA LEU A 456 20.27 3.85 -23.88
C LEU A 456 21.67 4.46 -24.14
N PRO A 457 21.75 5.64 -24.79
CA PRO A 457 23.00 6.37 -24.91
C PRO A 457 23.71 6.55 -23.55
N PRO A 458 25.05 6.39 -23.48
CA PRO A 458 25.97 6.16 -24.60
C PRO A 458 26.14 4.68 -25.02
N TYR A 459 25.42 3.73 -24.42
CA TYR A 459 25.60 2.28 -24.62
C TYR A 459 24.84 1.70 -25.82
N GLN A 460 24.03 2.52 -26.49
CA GLN A 460 23.35 2.10 -27.71
C GLN A 460 24.39 1.95 -28.83
N LYS A 461 24.55 0.73 -29.38
CA LYS A 461 25.35 0.54 -30.60
C LYS A 461 24.72 1.39 -31.71
N LYS A 462 25.50 2.28 -32.34
CA LYS A 462 25.08 2.90 -33.60
C LYS A 462 24.83 1.75 -34.59
N LYS A 463 23.61 1.67 -35.10
CA LYS A 463 23.32 0.81 -36.24
C LYS A 463 23.87 1.45 -37.49
#